data_AF-A0A938WYB2-F1
#
_entry.id   AF-A0A938WYB2-F1
#
_cell.length_a   1.000
_cell.length_b   1.000
_cell.length_c   1.000
_cell.angle_alpha   90.00
_cell.angle_beta   90.00
_cell.angle_gamma   90.00
#
_symmetry.space_group_name_H-M   'P 1'
#
loop_
_entity.id
_entity.type
_entity.pdbx_description
1 polymer ?
#
loop_
_entity_poly.entity_id
_entity_poly.type
_entity_poly.pdbx_seq_one_letter_code
_entity_poly.pdbx_strand_id
1 'polypeptide(L)'
;MRVLDFDNTIYDGESPLDFYLFSLRFAPRNIRYILPVIYHLIRYQRSKSSREDIEKAINKYIHQFLTSFDDIPTVVNAFWDSHMHKIKPWYTPRPDDVIITASFNYT
;
A
#
# COMPACT_ATOMS: atom_id res chain seq x y z
N MET A 1 -4.62 20.32 -16.99
CA MET A 1 -4.52 18.87 -16.74
C MET A 1 -3.13 18.59 -16.21
N ARG A 2 -3.02 18.02 -14.99
CA ARG A 2 -1.75 17.66 -14.36
C ARG A 2 -1.71 16.15 -14.20
N VAL A 3 -0.53 15.56 -14.34
CA VAL A 3 -0.31 14.15 -14.08
C VAL A 3 0.58 14.05 -12.86
N LEU A 4 0.06 13.44 -11.79
CA LEU A 4 0.71 13.38 -10.49
C LEU A 4 0.82 11.93 -10.05
N ASP A 5 1.96 11.58 -9.45
CA ASP A 5 2.05 10.37 -8.65
C ASP A 5 1.29 10.57 -7.32
N PHE A 6 0.82 9.49 -6.71
CA PHE A 6 0.14 9.59 -5.41
C PHE A 6 1.15 9.54 -4.26
N ASP A 7 1.85 8.42 -4.12
CA ASP A 7 2.81 8.20 -3.05
C ASP A 7 4.04 9.10 -3.21
N ASN A 8 4.58 9.58 -2.10
CA ASN A 8 5.64 10.59 -1.99
C ASN A 8 5.39 11.95 -2.70
N THR A 9 4.39 12.08 -3.55
CA THR A 9 4.06 13.31 -4.28
C THR A 9 2.88 14.01 -3.61
N ILE A 10 1.68 13.41 -3.65
CA ILE A 10 0.48 13.93 -2.98
C ILE A 10 0.46 13.51 -1.51
N TYR A 11 0.76 12.24 -1.25
CA TYR A 11 0.82 11.65 0.08
C TYR A 11 2.23 11.78 0.67
N ASP A 12 2.32 12.07 1.96
CA ASP A 12 3.58 12.16 2.68
C ASP A 12 4.06 10.77 3.16
N GLY A 13 4.67 10.06 2.22
CA GLY A 13 5.23 8.72 2.39
C GLY A 13 4.60 7.70 1.44
N GLU A 14 4.59 6.44 1.87
CA GLU A 14 4.04 5.30 1.15
C GLU A 14 2.71 4.87 1.78
N SER A 15 1.60 5.21 1.14
CA SER A 15 0.25 4.91 1.66
C SER A 15 -0.02 3.41 1.87
N PRO A 16 0.50 2.45 1.06
CA PRO A 16 0.28 1.03 1.33
C PRO A 16 0.96 0.55 2.62
N LEU A 17 2.14 1.10 2.94
CA LEU A 17 2.89 0.75 4.14
C LEU A 17 2.21 1.33 5.39
N ASP A 18 1.75 2.57 5.31
CA ASP A 18 1.00 3.20 6.41
C ASP A 18 -0.33 2.49 6.65
N PHE A 19 -1.07 2.13 5.58
CA PHE A 19 -2.30 1.35 5.68
C PHE A 19 -2.03 0.00 6.35
N TYR A 20 -0.96 -0.68 5.94
CA TYR A 20 -0.57 -1.93 6.54
C TYR A 20 -0.30 -1.80 8.05
N LEU A 21 0.56 -0.86 8.46
CA LEU A 21 0.90 -0.65 9.87
C LEU A 21 -0.33 -0.28 10.69
N PHE A 22 -1.18 0.58 10.15
CA PHE A 22 -2.44 0.96 10.75
C PHE A 22 -3.38 -0.23 10.96
N SER A 23 -3.50 -1.10 9.94
CA SER A 23 -4.40 -2.26 9.97
C SER A 23 -4.04 -3.28 11.05
N LEU A 24 -2.78 -3.31 11.51
CA LEU A 24 -2.32 -4.23 12.56
C LEU A 24 -3.07 -4.03 13.89
N ARG A 25 -3.65 -2.85 14.12
CA ARG A 25 -4.48 -2.60 15.31
C ARG A 25 -5.81 -3.36 15.28
N PHE A 26 -6.33 -3.67 14.09
CA PHE A 26 -7.57 -4.43 13.89
C PHE A 26 -7.30 -5.94 13.83
N ALA A 27 -6.13 -6.33 13.31
CA ALA A 27 -5.75 -7.73 13.20
C ALA A 27 -4.23 -7.92 13.40
N PRO A 28 -3.73 -7.99 14.65
CA PRO A 28 -2.30 -8.12 14.94
C PRO A 28 -1.69 -9.39 14.32
N ARG A 29 -2.52 -10.43 14.13
CA ARG A 29 -2.14 -11.70 13.50
C ARG A 29 -1.70 -11.51 12.03
N ASN A 30 -2.01 -10.38 11.41
CA ASN A 30 -1.66 -10.09 10.02
C ASN A 30 -0.19 -9.69 9.84
N ILE A 31 0.56 -9.55 10.94
CA ILE A 31 2.00 -9.33 10.90
C ILE A 31 2.74 -10.41 10.08
N ARG A 32 2.25 -11.66 10.12
CA ARG A 32 2.85 -12.81 9.43
C ARG A 32 2.82 -12.71 7.91
N TYR A 33 1.95 -11.89 7.33
CA TYR A 33 1.80 -11.79 5.87
C TYR A 33 2.81 -10.81 5.24
N ILE A 34 3.26 -9.78 5.97
CA ILE A 34 4.24 -8.82 5.43
C ILE A 34 5.67 -9.30 5.57
N LEU A 35 5.99 -10.08 6.61
CA LEU A 35 7.37 -10.52 6.86
C LEU A 35 7.96 -11.28 5.65
N PRO A 36 7.22 -12.18 4.97
CA PRO A 36 7.67 -12.78 3.72
C PRO A 36 7.86 -11.76 2.60
N VAL A 37 6.98 -10.77 2.45
CA VAL A 37 7.08 -9.73 1.42
C VAL A 37 8.35 -8.89 1.62
N ILE A 38 8.61 -8.45 2.86
CA ILE A 38 9.84 -7.73 3.23
C ILE A 38 11.07 -8.60 2.95
N TYR A 39 11.02 -9.89 3.30
CA TYR A 39 12.11 -10.83 2.99
C TYR A 39 12.38 -10.91 1.48
N HIS A 40 11.35 -11.05 0.65
CA HIS A 40 11.49 -11.08 -0.81
C HIS A 40 12.00 -9.74 -1.39
N LEU A 41 11.56 -8.60 -0.85
CA LEU A 41 12.06 -7.27 -1.20
C LEU A 41 13.55 -7.10 -0.86
N ILE A 42 13.99 -7.55 0.31
CA ILE A 42 15.42 -7.51 0.70
C ILE A 42 16.24 -8.41 -0.22
N ARG A 43 15.73 -9.60 -0.59
CA ARG A 43 16.41 -10.48 -1.55
C ARG A 43 16.51 -9.86 -2.95
N TYR A 44 15.50 -9.09 -3.37
CA TYR A 44 15.52 -8.35 -4.62
C TYR A 44 16.62 -7.27 -4.65
N GLN A 45 16.70 -6.45 -3.60
CA GLN A 45 17.74 -5.44 -3.47
C GLN A 45 19.15 -6.05 -3.49
N ARG A 46 19.29 -7.30 -3.05
CA ARG A 46 20.54 -8.08 -3.10
C ARG A 46 20.74 -8.87 -4.40
N SER A 47 19.92 -8.62 -5.43
CA SER A 47 19.94 -9.28 -6.75
C SER A 47 19.82 -10.81 -6.71
N LYS A 48 19.21 -11.38 -5.67
CA LYS A 48 19.05 -12.84 -5.47
C LYS A 48 17.66 -13.37 -5.82
N SER A 49 16.78 -12.53 -6.39
CA SER A 49 15.41 -12.90 -6.74
C SER A 49 14.98 -12.18 -8.03
N SER A 50 14.19 -12.84 -8.87
CA SER A 50 13.59 -12.23 -10.06
C SER A 50 12.42 -11.30 -9.67
N ARG A 51 12.04 -10.37 -10.57
CA ARG A 51 10.86 -9.51 -10.40
C ARG A 51 9.57 -10.34 -10.28
N GLU A 52 9.44 -11.38 -11.08
CA GLU A 52 8.27 -12.26 -11.12
C GLU A 52 8.04 -13.00 -9.79
N ASP A 53 9.11 -13.46 -9.13
CA ASP A 53 9.01 -14.15 -7.84
C ASP A 53 8.48 -13.22 -6.74
N ILE A 54 8.86 -11.94 -6.82
CA ILE A 54 8.43 -10.92 -5.86
C ILE A 54 6.99 -10.56 -6.11
N GLU A 55 6.59 -10.35 -7.36
CA GLU A 55 5.20 -10.09 -7.73
C GLU A 55 4.28 -11.23 -7.28
N LYS A 56 4.66 -12.49 -7.51
CA LYS A 56 3.89 -13.65 -7.03
C LYS A 56 3.79 -13.69 -5.51
N ALA A 57 4.88 -13.41 -4.79
CA ALA A 57 4.87 -13.37 -3.33
C ALA A 57 3.98 -12.23 -2.83
N ILE A 58 4.17 -11.02 -3.35
CA ILE A 58 3.36 -9.83 -3.04
C ILE A 58 1.88 -10.14 -3.27
N ASN A 59 1.50 -10.65 -4.45
CA ASN A 59 0.10 -10.95 -4.76
C ASN A 59 -0.50 -11.98 -3.79
N LYS A 60 0.23 -13.07 -3.50
CA LYS A 60 -0.24 -14.10 -2.57
C LYS A 60 -0.45 -13.56 -1.17
N TYR A 61 0.51 -12.82 -0.63
CA TYR A 61 0.47 -12.37 0.75
C TYR A 61 -0.42 -11.14 0.95
N ILE A 62 -0.47 -10.21 -0.01
CA ILE A 62 -1.40 -9.08 0.01
C ILE A 62 -2.84 -9.59 -0.11
N HIS A 63 -3.12 -10.52 -1.01
CA HIS A 63 -4.48 -11.08 -1.13
C HIS A 63 -4.91 -11.73 0.19
N GLN A 64 -4.06 -12.58 0.79
CA GLN A 64 -4.36 -13.20 2.09
C GLN A 64 -4.51 -12.18 3.23
N PHE A 65 -3.78 -11.07 3.16
CA PHE A 65 -3.90 -9.98 4.12
C PHE A 65 -5.25 -9.27 3.96
N LEU A 66 -5.64 -8.90 2.74
CA LEU A 66 -6.91 -8.23 2.47
C LEU A 66 -8.09 -9.12 2.85
N THR A 67 -8.11 -10.38 2.42
CA THR A 67 -9.21 -11.31 2.73
C THR A 67 -9.28 -11.76 4.19
N SER A 68 -8.31 -11.38 5.03
CA SER A 68 -8.35 -11.68 6.46
C SER A 68 -9.23 -10.73 7.26
N PHE A 69 -9.64 -9.59 6.68
CA PHE A 69 -10.56 -8.66 7.32
C PHE A 69 -12.00 -8.99 6.89
N ASP A 70 -12.88 -9.12 7.87
CA ASP A 70 -14.31 -9.36 7.63
C ASP A 70 -14.99 -8.15 6.95
N ASP A 71 -14.51 -6.93 7.23
CA ASP A 71 -15.00 -5.67 6.68
C ASP A 71 -13.83 -4.74 6.31
N ILE A 72 -13.26 -4.95 5.11
CA ILE A 72 -12.20 -4.10 4.56
C ILE A 72 -12.65 -2.63 4.42
N PRO A 73 -13.85 -2.31 3.86
CA PRO A 73 -14.30 -0.93 3.73
C PRO A 73 -14.23 -0.13 5.05
N THR A 74 -14.65 -0.73 6.17
CA THR A 74 -14.56 -0.07 7.48
C THR A 74 -13.11 0.21 7.89
N VAL A 75 -12.18 -0.71 7.65
CA VAL A 75 -10.75 -0.51 7.93
C VAL A 75 -10.16 0.60 7.05
N VAL A 76 -10.54 0.64 5.76
CA VAL A 76 -10.09 1.67 4.81
C VAL A 76 -10.62 3.05 5.19
N ASN A 77 -11.89 3.17 5.57
CA ASN A 77 -12.46 4.44 6.02
C ASN A 77 -11.76 4.94 7.28
N ALA A 78 -11.59 4.07 8.28
CA ALA A 78 -10.89 4.43 9.51
C ALA A 78 -9.43 4.85 9.24
N PHE A 79 -8.77 4.24 8.23
CA PHE A 79 -7.43 4.63 7.83
C PHE A 79 -7.42 6.06 7.32
N TRP A 80 -8.28 6.39 6.36
CA TRP A 80 -8.32 7.74 5.81
C TRP A 80 -8.72 8.77 6.86
N ASP A 81 -9.73 8.49 7.71
CA ASP A 81 -10.13 9.37 8.82
C ASP A 81 -8.95 9.76 9.73
N SER A 82 -7.98 8.85 9.89
CA SER A 82 -6.77 9.11 10.69
C SER A 82 -5.57 9.64 9.89
N HIS A 83 -5.44 9.33 8.60
CA HIS A 83 -4.25 9.61 7.78
C HIS A 83 -4.45 10.75 6.76
N MET A 84 -5.63 11.38 6.68
CA MET A 84 -5.84 12.55 5.82
C MET A 84 -4.83 13.68 6.08
N HIS A 85 -4.28 13.79 7.30
CA HIS A 85 -3.24 14.75 7.64
C HIS A 85 -1.92 14.55 6.88
N LYS A 86 -1.70 13.38 6.28
CA LYS A 86 -0.53 13.07 5.43
C LYS A 86 -0.70 13.53 3.98
N ILE A 87 -1.87 14.03 3.58
CA ILE A 87 -2.00 14.71 2.29
C ILE A 87 -1.23 16.03 2.40
N LYS A 88 -0.24 16.22 1.50
CA LYS A 88 0.66 17.38 1.60
C LYS A 88 -0.12 18.68 1.40
N PRO A 89 0.15 19.74 2.20
CA PRO A 89 -0.62 20.99 2.15
C PRO A 89 -0.62 21.70 0.78
N TRP A 90 0.38 21.43 -0.06
CA TRP A 90 0.46 22.01 -1.40
C TRP A 90 -0.61 21.45 -2.34
N TYR A 91 -1.11 20.24 -2.06
CA TYR A 91 -2.04 19.55 -2.95
C TYR A 91 -3.47 20.05 -2.73
N THR A 92 -4.00 20.72 -3.75
CA THR A 92 -5.42 21.04 -3.87
C THR A 92 -5.98 20.29 -5.08
N PRO A 93 -6.97 19.39 -4.89
CA PRO A 93 -7.55 18.60 -5.97
C PRO A 93 -8.16 19.50 -7.05
N ARG A 94 -7.94 19.15 -8.31
CA ARG A 94 -8.62 19.76 -9.45
C ARG A 94 -9.40 18.70 -10.24
N PRO A 95 -10.51 19.07 -10.89
CA PRO A 95 -11.31 18.13 -11.68
C PRO A 95 -10.53 17.46 -12.84
N ASP A 96 -9.46 18.10 -13.31
CA ASP A 96 -8.62 17.66 -14.42
C ASP A 96 -7.26 17.09 -13.98
N ASP A 97 -7.11 16.73 -12.70
CA ASP A 97 -5.93 16.01 -12.21
C ASP A 97 -6.04 14.53 -12.57
N VAL A 98 -4.96 14.00 -13.13
CA VAL A 98 -4.76 12.57 -13.38
C VAL A 98 -3.77 12.06 -12.33
N ILE A 99 -4.26 11.25 -11.41
CA ILE A 99 -3.42 10.59 -10.41
C ILE A 99 -2.99 9.23 -10.96
N ILE A 100 -1.70 9.04 -11.12
CA ILE A 100 -1.08 7.77 -11.50
C ILE A 100 -0.60 7.11 -10.22
N THR A 101 -0.86 5.82 -10.08
CA THR A 101 -0.29 4.98 -9.03
C THR A 101 0.46 3.85 -9.70
N ALA A 102 1.65 3.52 -9.20
CA ALA A 102 2.33 2.29 -9.54
C ALA A 102 1.69 1.13 -8.76
N SER A 103 0.44 0.79 -9.08
CA SER A 103 -0.18 -0.44 -8.56
C SER A 103 0.36 -1.63 -9.34
N PHE A 104 0.82 -2.66 -8.63
CA PHE A 104 0.96 -3.97 -9.25
C PHE A 104 -0.43 -4.41 -9.74
N ASN A 105 -0.53 -4.86 -10.99
CA ASN A 105 -1.81 -5.35 -11.52
C ASN A 105 -2.16 -6.63 -10.77
N TYR A 106 -3.20 -6.60 -9.94
CA TYR A 106 -3.62 -7.71 -9.08
C TYR A 106 -4.59 -8.69 -9.77
N THR A 107 -4.68 -8.64 -11.10
CA THR A 107 -5.60 -9.44 -11.94
C THR A 107 -5.12 -10.87 -12.18
#